data_AF-A0A4Q3UVY8-F1
#
_entry.id   AF-A0A4Q3UVY8-F1
#
_cell.length_a   1.000
_cell.length_b   1.000
_cell.length_c   1.000
_cell.angle_alpha   90.00
_cell.angle_beta   90.00
_cell.angle_gamma   90.00
#
_symmetry.space_group_name_H-M   'P 1'
#
loop_
_entity.id
_entity.type
_entity.pdbx_description
1 polymer ?
#
loop_
_entity_poly.entity_id
_entity_poly.type
_entity_poly.pdbx_seq_one_letter_code
_entity_poly.pdbx_strand_id
1 'polypeptide(L)' 'GLGWVQTEGSAVQTISVGDVVWFAANEKHWHGATATNGMTHIAIQEHVHGKVVEWLEKVTEEEYLGKK' A
#
# COMPACT_ATOMS: atom_id res chain seq x y z
N GLY A 1 12.19 -4.40 -8.03
CA GLY A 1 11.78 -4.89 -6.70
C GLY A 1 10.46 -5.61 -6.82
N LEU A 2 10.01 -6.24 -5.74
CA LEU A 2 8.71 -6.89 -5.65
C LEU A 2 8.01 -6.37 -4.39
N GLY A 3 6.76 -5.94 -4.52
CA GLY A 3 6.00 -5.38 -3.41
C GLY A 3 4.60 -5.95 -3.30
N TRP A 4 3.94 -5.57 -2.21
CA TRP A 4 2.55 -5.85 -1.95
C TRP A 4 1.77 -4.56 -1.71
N VAL A 5 0.53 -4.56 -2.14
CA VAL A 5 -0.44 -3.49 -1.88
C VAL A 5 -1.78 -4.11 -1.49
N GLN A 6 -2.56 -3.39 -0.68
CA GLN A 6 -3.91 -3.83 -0.31
C GLN A 6 -4.77 -2.62 0.08
N THR A 7 -6.00 -2.61 -0.44
CA THR A 7 -7.11 -1.83 0.12
C THR A 7 -7.81 -2.63 1.20
N GLU A 8 -8.26 -2.00 2.28
CA GLU A 8 -9.01 -2.66 3.35
C GLU A 8 -10.15 -3.56 2.81
N GLY A 9 -10.17 -4.82 3.26
CA GLY A 9 -11.16 -5.81 2.85
C GLY A 9 -10.90 -6.50 1.50
N SER A 10 -9.89 -6.05 0.74
CA SER A 10 -9.48 -6.70 -0.52
C SER A 10 -8.37 -7.73 -0.32
N ALA A 11 -8.11 -8.56 -1.33
CA ALA A 11 -6.94 -9.43 -1.34
C ALA A 11 -5.64 -8.62 -1.49
N VAL A 12 -4.56 -9.10 -0.88
CA VAL A 12 -3.22 -8.54 -1.10
C VAL A 12 -2.81 -8.77 -2.55
N GLN A 13 -2.37 -7.71 -3.23
CA GLN A 13 -1.95 -7.75 -4.62
C GLN A 13 -0.43 -7.62 -4.72
N THR A 14 0.19 -8.40 -5.61
CA THR A 14 1.62 -8.30 -5.91
C THR A 14 1.85 -7.23 -6.98
N ILE A 15 2.84 -6.38 -6.74
CA ILE A 15 3.28 -5.34 -7.68
C ILE A 15 4.76 -5.53 -8.02
N SER A 16 5.10 -5.21 -9.27
CA SER A 16 6.40 -5.40 -9.90
C SER A 16 6.85 -4.14 -10.62
N VAL A 17 8.06 -4.18 -11.20
CA VAL A 17 8.65 -3.03 -11.88
C VAL A 17 7.82 -2.66 -13.11
N GLY A 18 7.34 -1.41 -13.14
CA GLY A 18 6.52 -0.88 -14.24
C GLY A 18 5.03 -0.81 -13.94
N ASP A 19 4.57 -1.47 -12.87
CA ASP A 19 3.17 -1.40 -12.45
C ASP A 19 2.82 0.00 -11.93
N VAL A 20 1.59 0.44 -12.23
CA VAL A 20 1.00 1.69 -11.74
C VAL A 20 -0.14 1.34 -10.80
N VAL A 21 -0.07 1.86 -9.58
CA VAL A 21 -1.09 1.66 -8.54
C VAL A 21 -1.81 2.98 -8.29
N TRP A 22 -3.13 2.93 -8.23
CA TRP A 22 -3.97 4.07 -7.91
C TRP A 22 -4.86 3.72 -6.71
N PHE A 23 -4.81 4.55 -5.67
CA PHE A 23 -5.75 4.51 -4.55
C PHE A 23 -6.70 5.70 -4.67
N ALA A 24 -8.00 5.45 -4.58
CA ALA A 24 -9.01 6.48 -4.62
C ALA A 24 -8.92 7.39 -3.38
N ALA A 25 -9.47 8.60 -3.48
CA ALA A 25 -9.53 9.51 -2.35
C ALA A 25 -10.26 8.86 -1.16
N ASN A 26 -9.67 8.95 0.03
CA ASN A 26 -10.16 8.37 1.28
C ASN A 26 -10.23 6.82 1.32
N GLU A 27 -9.62 6.13 0.34
CA GLU A 27 -9.50 4.68 0.38
C GLU A 27 -8.41 4.27 1.39
N LYS A 28 -8.77 3.48 2.40
CA LYS A 28 -7.80 2.95 3.37
C LYS A 28 -6.98 1.84 2.73
N HIS A 29 -5.67 2.04 2.70
CA HIS A 29 -4.74 1.13 2.03
C HIS A 29 -3.36 1.07 2.70
N TRP A 30 -2.58 0.06 2.33
CA TRP A 30 -1.14 0.00 2.59
C TRP A 30 -0.40 -0.52 1.37
N HIS A 31 0.90 -0.21 1.30
CA HIS A 31 1.81 -0.72 0.29
C HIS A 31 3.23 -0.86 0.87
N GLY A 32 3.97 -1.88 0.44
CA GLY A 32 5.29 -2.16 0.99
C GLY A 32 6.05 -3.24 0.22
N ALA A 33 7.25 -3.55 0.70
CA ALA A 33 8.05 -4.68 0.23
C ALA A 33 7.33 -6.01 0.52
N THR A 34 7.68 -7.07 -0.22
CA THR A 34 7.32 -8.44 0.21
C THR A 34 8.19 -8.88 1.39
N ALA A 35 7.85 -10.02 2.00
CA ALA A 35 8.59 -10.55 3.13
C ALA A 35 10.07 -10.88 2.83
N THR A 36 10.44 -11.06 1.55
CA THR A 36 11.78 -11.52 1.15
C THR A 36 12.45 -10.67 0.09
N ASN A 37 11.79 -9.64 -0.46
CA ASN A 37 12.34 -8.79 -1.51
C ASN A 37 12.17 -7.30 -1.19
N GLY A 38 13.23 -6.52 -1.40
CA GLY A 38 13.14 -5.07 -1.37
C GLY A 38 12.30 -4.48 -2.52
N MET A 39 11.69 -3.33 -2.26
CA MET A 39 10.89 -2.58 -3.23
C MET A 39 11.18 -1.08 -3.10
N THR A 40 11.11 -0.37 -4.23
CA THR A 40 11.14 1.09 -4.29
C THR A 40 10.09 1.52 -5.30
N HIS A 41 9.36 2.56 -4.97
CA HIS A 41 8.37 3.16 -5.86
C HIS A 41 8.40 4.69 -5.71
N ILE A 42 7.84 5.37 -6.70
CA ILE A 42 7.58 6.80 -6.62
C ILE A 42 6.16 6.96 -6.09
N ALA A 43 5.97 7.75 -5.05
CA ALA A 43 4.66 8.12 -4.54
C ALA A 43 4.32 9.55 -4.97
N ILE A 44 3.15 9.73 -5.57
CA ILE A 44 2.66 11.03 -6.03
C ILE A 44 1.27 11.22 -5.45
N GLN A 45 1.08 12.30 -4.69
CA GLN A 45 -0.19 12.64 -4.07
C GLN A 45 -0.37 14.15 -3.99
N GLU A 46 -1.60 14.61 -4.18
CA GLU A 46 -1.98 16.00 -3.98
C GLU A 46 -2.27 16.28 -2.50
N HIS A 47 -2.21 17.54 -2.09
CA HIS A 47 -2.60 17.95 -0.74
C HIS A 47 -4.01 18.53 -0.74
N VAL A 48 -4.78 18.21 0.29
CA VAL A 48 -6.08 18.83 0.58
C VAL A 48 -5.95 19.52 1.94
N HIS A 49 -6.15 20.83 1.98
CA HIS A 49 -5.98 21.66 3.19
C HIS A 49 -4.62 21.48 3.88
N GLY A 50 -3.55 21.34 3.10
CA GLY A 50 -2.17 21.18 3.61
C GLY A 50 -1.84 19.78 4.15
N LYS A 51 -2.76 18.81 4.03
CA LYS A 51 -2.57 17.40 4.43
C LYS A 51 -2.53 16.51 3.18
N VAL A 52 -1.61 15.55 3.15
CA VAL A 52 -1.47 14.56 2.07
C VAL A 52 -1.82 13.13 2.49
N VAL A 53 -1.96 12.89 3.80
CA VAL A 53 -2.18 11.55 4.36
C VAL A 53 -2.85 11.64 5.72
N GLU A 54 -3.76 10.71 6.00
CA GLU A 54 -4.23 10.40 7.34
C GLU A 54 -3.64 9.08 7.79
N TRP A 55 -2.78 9.12 8.81
CA TRP A 55 -2.20 7.91 9.38
C TRP A 55 -3.17 7.23 10.33
N LEU A 56 -3.24 5.91 10.22
CA LEU A 56 -4.08 5.04 11.03
C LEU A 56 -3.20 4.04 11.81
N GLU A 57 -3.76 2.90 12.19
CA GLU A 57 -3.02 1.82 12.84
C GLU A 57 -1.97 1.16 11.92
N LYS A 58 -1.06 0.41 12.55
CA LYS A 58 -0.10 -0.43 11.82
C LYS A 58 -0.82 -1.64 11.23
N VAL A 59 -0.40 -2.03 10.03
CA VAL A 59 -0.73 -3.33 9.46
C VAL A 59 -0.18 -4.42 10.38
N THR A 60 -1.05 -5.33 10.81
CA THR A 60 -0.64 -6.48 11.64
C THR A 60 0.11 -7.51 10.82
N GLU A 61 0.87 -8.40 11.47
CA GLU A 61 1.53 -9.53 10.79
C GLU A 61 0.52 -10.44 10.06
N GLU A 62 -0.67 -10.64 10.64
CA GLU A 62 -1.74 -11.45 10.04
C GLU A 62 -2.28 -10.81 8.75
N GLU A 63 -2.53 -9.50 8.78
CA GLU A 63 -2.94 -8.73 7.60
C GLU A 63 -1.85 -8.71 6.53
N TYR A 64 -0.60 -8.49 6.93
CA TYR A 64 0.54 -8.44 6.02
C TYR A 64 0.74 -9.78 5.29
N LEU A 65 0.50 -10.90 5.99
CA LEU A 65 0.57 -12.25 5.40
C LEU A 65 -0.71 -12.68 4.67
N GLY A 66 -1.72 -11.82 4.57
CA GLY A 66 -2.99 -12.12 3.91
C GLY A 66 -3.80 -13.23 4.60
N LYS A 67 -3.59 -13.42 5.91
CA LYS A 67 -4.26 -14.43 6.73
C LYS A 67 -5.45 -13.77 7.45
N LYS A 68 -6.53 -13.50 6.73
CA LYS A 68 -7.83 -13.11 7.30
C LYS A 68 -8.85 -14.21 7.11
#